data_AF-A0A7V3RRX9-F1
#
_entry.id   AF-A0A7V3RRX9-F1
#
_cell.length_a   1.000
_cell.length_b   1.000
_cell.length_c   1.000
_cell.angle_alpha   90.00
_cell.angle_beta   90.00
_cell.angle_gamma   90.00
#
_symmetry.space_group_name_H-M   'P 1'
#
loop_
_entity.id
_entity.type
_entity.pdbx_description
1 polymer ?
#
loop_
_entity_poly.entity_id
_entity_poly.type
_entity_poly.pdbx_seq_one_letter_code
_entity_poly.pdbx_strand_id
1 'polypeptide(L)'
;MGVTVCLPLFGPPGRELEEDPAVTGGQLRELADQLHERLHKAAEMLEKLHAAGWSARVAMYDVILTRCGVQTKADAERWLGELGLAVEEFLIIEDVEEEEEVGHA
;
A
#
# COMPACT_ATOMS: atom_id res chain seq x y z
N MET A 1 -6.52 10.60 -15.83
CA MET A 1 -5.82 9.35 -15.44
C MET A 1 -4.84 9.67 -14.32
N GLY A 2 -5.05 9.08 -13.14
CA GLY A 2 -4.15 9.17 -11.99
C GLY A 2 -3.63 7.78 -11.62
N VAL A 3 -2.57 7.71 -10.81
CA VAL A 3 -2.12 6.45 -10.23
C VAL A 3 -1.96 6.63 -8.73
N THR A 4 -2.55 5.71 -7.98
CA THR A 4 -2.42 5.63 -6.53
C THR A 4 -1.55 4.45 -6.18
N VAL A 5 -0.44 4.71 -5.47
CA VAL A 5 0.43 3.67 -4.93
C VAL A 5 0.18 3.58 -3.44
N CYS A 6 -0.21 2.41 -2.94
CA CYS A 6 -0.40 2.15 -1.52
C CYS A 6 0.65 1.16 -1.02
N LEU A 7 1.23 1.45 0.13
CA LEU A 7 2.03 0.52 0.92
C LEU A 7 1.18 -0.01 2.07
N PRO A 8 0.71 -1.27 2.01
CA PRO A 8 -0.07 -1.86 3.09
C PRO A 8 0.74 -1.99 4.37
N LEU A 9 0.21 -1.49 5.48
CA LEU A 9 0.82 -1.62 6.80
C LEU A 9 0.16 -2.73 7.62
N PHE A 10 -1.16 -2.81 7.51
CA PHE A 10 -2.02 -3.78 8.18
C PHE A 10 -3.26 -4.09 7.34
N GLY A 11 -4.01 -5.09 7.75
CA GLY A 11 -5.29 -5.46 7.18
C GLY A 11 -6.40 -5.45 8.25
N PRO A 12 -7.66 -5.60 7.83
CA PRO A 12 -8.75 -5.84 8.76
C PRO A 12 -8.44 -7.05 9.66
N PRO A 13 -8.67 -6.99 10.98
CA PRO A 13 -8.31 -8.07 11.90
C PRO A 13 -8.88 -9.44 11.52
N GLY A 14 -10.09 -9.47 10.95
CA GLY A 14 -10.69 -10.71 10.43
C GLY A 14 -9.84 -11.33 9.32
N ARG A 15 -9.30 -10.53 8.39
CA ARG A 15 -8.43 -11.03 7.33
C ARG A 15 -7.06 -11.46 7.86
N GLU A 16 -6.50 -10.71 8.80
CA GLU A 16 -5.19 -10.99 9.41
C GLU A 16 -5.21 -12.25 10.30
N LEU A 17 -6.39 -12.64 10.79
CA LEU A 17 -6.62 -13.83 11.61
C LEU A 17 -7.38 -14.93 10.83
N GLU A 18 -7.35 -14.90 9.49
CA GLU A 18 -7.94 -15.90 8.60
C GLU A 18 -9.44 -16.19 8.82
N GLU A 19 -10.17 -15.19 9.30
CA GLU A 19 -11.59 -15.26 9.65
C GLU A 19 -11.91 -16.36 10.69
N ASP A 20 -10.92 -16.72 11.53
CA ASP A 20 -11.08 -17.76 12.54
C ASP A 20 -12.15 -17.35 13.58
N PRO A 21 -13.20 -18.18 13.78
CA PRO A 21 -14.27 -17.90 14.74
C PRO A 21 -13.79 -17.92 16.21
N ALA A 22 -12.61 -18.46 16.51
CA ALA A 22 -12.09 -18.62 17.86
C ALA A 22 -10.66 -18.09 18.00
N VAL A 23 -10.52 -16.77 18.08
CA VAL A 23 -9.22 -16.09 18.28
C VAL A 23 -8.55 -16.53 19.58
N THR A 24 -7.34 -17.07 19.46
CA THR A 24 -6.50 -17.49 20.59
C THR A 24 -5.39 -16.47 20.89
N GLY A 25 -4.87 -16.50 22.12
CA GLY A 25 -3.70 -15.69 22.48
C GLY A 25 -2.41 -16.10 21.76
N GLY A 26 -2.35 -17.31 21.19
CA GLY A 26 -1.22 -17.74 20.33
C GLY A 26 -1.23 -17.00 19.00
N GLN A 27 -2.36 -17.01 18.31
CA GLN A 27 -2.55 -16.30 17.03
C GLN A 27 -2.28 -14.79 17.15
N LEU A 28 -2.71 -14.16 18.25
CA LEU A 28 -2.42 -12.74 18.46
C LEU A 28 -0.93 -12.44 18.64
N ARG A 29 -0.16 -13.33 19.27
CA ARG A 29 1.30 -13.14 19.40
C ARG A 29 1.99 -13.34 18.06
N GLU A 30 1.59 -14.37 17.31
CA GLU A 30 2.11 -14.62 15.98
C GLU A 30 1.83 -13.45 15.02
N LEU A 31 0.59 -12.93 15.02
CA LEU A 31 0.24 -11.74 14.25
C LEU A 31 1.05 -10.51 14.70
N ALA A 32 1.32 -10.36 16.00
CA ALA A 32 2.15 -9.27 16.50
C ALA A 32 3.60 -9.35 15.97
N ASP A 33 4.18 -10.56 15.93
CA ASP A 33 5.53 -10.78 15.38
C ASP A 33 5.56 -10.47 13.87
N GLN A 34 4.56 -10.94 13.12
CA GLN A 34 4.42 -10.64 11.69
C GLN A 34 4.25 -9.14 11.41
N LEU A 35 3.41 -8.46 12.21
CA LEU A 35 3.20 -7.01 12.15
C LEU A 35 4.50 -6.25 12.44
N HIS A 36 5.27 -6.69 13.43
CA HIS A 36 6.55 -6.09 13.78
C HIS A 36 7.50 -6.12 12.58
N GLU A 37 7.72 -7.29 11.98
CA GLU A 37 8.58 -7.45 10.81
C GLU A 37 8.10 -6.60 9.62
N ARG A 38 6.79 -6.64 9.33
CA ARG A 38 6.19 -5.89 8.23
C ARG A 38 6.34 -4.38 8.41
N LEU A 39 6.10 -3.87 9.61
CA LEU A 39 6.22 -2.43 9.90
C LEU A 39 7.67 -1.95 9.85
N HIS A 40 8.63 -2.77 10.31
CA HIS A 40 10.05 -2.46 10.16
C HIS A 40 10.46 -2.37 8.70
N LYS A 41 10.08 -3.36 7.89
CA LYS A 41 10.33 -3.34 6.44
C LYS A 41 9.66 -2.13 5.77
N ALA A 42 8.41 -1.83 6.13
CA ALA A 42 7.69 -0.65 5.62
C ALA A 42 8.42 0.66 5.96
N ALA A 43 8.97 0.78 7.17
CA ALA A 43 9.76 1.96 7.56
C ALA A 43 11.00 2.14 6.68
N GLU A 44 11.77 1.07 6.44
CA GLU A 44 12.95 1.11 5.54
C GLU A 44 12.57 1.49 4.10
N MET A 45 11.43 0.99 3.60
CA MET A 45 10.92 1.35 2.28
C MET A 45 10.53 2.84 2.23
N LEU A 46 9.88 3.35 3.27
CA LEU A 46 9.50 4.77 3.36
C LEU A 46 10.71 5.69 3.42
N GLU A 47 11.80 5.31 4.09
CA GLU A 47 13.04 6.08 4.08
C GLU A 47 13.62 6.22 2.66
N LYS A 48 13.66 5.12 1.90
CA LYS A 48 14.11 5.13 0.50
C LYS A 48 13.21 5.98 -0.39
N LEU A 49 11.89 5.83 -0.25
CA LEU A 49 10.89 6.58 -1.01
C LEU A 49 11.01 8.08 -0.71
N HIS A 50 11.13 8.46 0.56
CA HIS A 50 11.28 9.84 0.97
C HIS A 50 12.57 10.46 0.42
N ALA A 51 13.70 9.74 0.51
CA ALA A 51 14.97 10.17 -0.07
C ALA A 51 14.89 10.36 -1.61
N ALA A 52 14.00 9.63 -2.28
CA ALA A 52 13.74 9.73 -3.71
C ALA A 52 12.65 10.76 -4.08
N GLY A 53 12.17 11.55 -3.11
CA GLY A 53 11.21 12.63 -3.34
C GLY A 53 9.75 12.19 -3.44
N TRP A 54 9.42 11.00 -2.94
CA TRP A 54 8.02 10.60 -2.75
C TRP A 54 7.44 11.26 -1.50
N SER A 55 6.18 11.65 -1.59
CA SER A 55 5.35 12.07 -0.47
C SER A 55 4.54 10.90 0.05
N ALA A 56 4.32 10.86 1.35
CA ALA A 56 3.55 9.81 2.02
C ALA A 56 2.43 10.45 2.85
N ARG A 57 1.24 9.87 2.81
CA ARG A 57 0.14 10.19 3.72
C ARG A 57 -0.52 8.92 4.24
N VAL A 58 -0.92 8.94 5.50
CA VAL A 58 -1.59 7.81 6.14
C VAL A 58 -3.03 7.68 5.61
N ALA A 59 -3.45 6.45 5.37
CA ALA A 59 -4.83 6.05 5.19
C ALA A 59 -5.18 4.98 6.24
N MET A 60 -6.35 4.33 6.13
CA MET A 60 -6.88 3.51 7.22
C MET A 60 -5.96 2.34 7.60
N TYR A 61 -5.38 1.66 6.61
CA TYR A 61 -4.60 0.43 6.79
C TYR A 61 -3.24 0.45 6.06
N ASP A 62 -2.95 1.55 5.38
CA ASP A 62 -1.87 1.69 4.43
C ASP A 62 -1.34 3.13 4.40
N VAL A 63 -0.24 3.30 3.68
CA VAL A 63 0.32 4.62 3.36
C VAL A 63 0.15 4.84 1.88
N ILE A 64 -0.48 5.96 1.54
CA ILE A 64 -0.64 6.41 0.16
C ILE A 64 0.60 7.22 -0.22
N LEU A 65 1.22 6.82 -1.32
CA LEU A 65 2.47 7.32 -1.84
C LEU A 65 2.22 8.06 -3.14
N THR A 66 2.75 9.28 -3.24
CA THR A 66 2.62 10.11 -4.43
C THR A 66 3.95 10.74 -4.80
N ARG A 67 4.17 10.95 -6.10
CA ARG A 67 5.36 11.63 -6.62
C ARG A 67 5.04 12.39 -7.89
N CYS A 68 5.59 13.59 -8.02
CA CYS A 68 5.46 14.38 -9.23
C CYS A 68 6.06 13.62 -10.44
N GLY A 69 5.33 13.54 -11.53
CA GLY A 69 5.75 12.85 -12.76
C GLY A 69 5.50 11.34 -12.76
N VAL A 70 4.87 10.78 -11.73
CA VAL A 70 4.36 9.39 -11.74
C VAL A 70 2.85 9.46 -12.02
N GLN A 71 2.44 9.03 -13.21
CA GLN A 71 1.03 9.14 -13.65
C GLN A 71 0.42 7.82 -14.13
N THR A 72 1.25 6.80 -14.35
CA THR A 72 0.83 5.47 -14.81
C THR A 72 1.34 4.40 -13.88
N LYS A 73 0.74 3.21 -13.92
CA LYS A 73 1.26 2.04 -13.22
C LYS A 73 2.68 1.71 -13.65
N ALA A 74 2.96 1.75 -14.95
CA ALA A 74 4.30 1.49 -15.49
C ALA A 74 5.36 2.47 -14.96
N ASP A 75 5.02 3.75 -14.78
CA ASP A 75 5.92 4.72 -14.14
C ASP A 75 6.20 4.36 -12.69
N ALA A 76 5.15 4.03 -11.93
CA ALA A 76 5.28 3.65 -10.53
C ALA A 76 6.17 2.41 -10.38
N GLU A 77 5.92 1.35 -11.15
CA GLU A 77 6.71 0.11 -11.14
C GLU A 77 8.18 0.36 -11.48
N ARG A 78 8.45 1.16 -12.51
CA ARG A 78 9.82 1.53 -12.89
C ARG A 78 10.55 2.25 -11.77
N TRP A 79 9.93 3.28 -11.18
CA TRP A 79 10.54 4.05 -10.10
C TRP A 79 10.75 3.22 -8.83
N LEU A 80 9.82 2.33 -8.48
CA LEU A 80 9.99 1.41 -7.35
C LEU A 80 11.16 0.44 -7.62
N GLY A 81 11.25 -0.10 -8.83
CA GLY A 81 12.35 -0.96 -9.26
C GLY A 81 13.72 -0.27 -9.22
N GLU A 82 13.81 0.99 -9.65
CA GLU A 82 15.04 1.80 -9.56
C GLU A 82 15.52 2.00 -8.10
N LEU A 83 14.60 1.95 -7.13
CA LEU A 83 14.91 2.02 -5.68
C LEU A 83 15.20 0.64 -5.07
N GLY A 84 15.16 -0.43 -5.87
CA GLY A 84 15.32 -1.81 -5.40
C GLY A 84 14.16 -2.27 -4.52
N LEU A 85 12.97 -1.70 -4.70
CA LEU A 85 11.75 -2.08 -4.00
C LEU A 85 10.98 -3.10 -4.83
N ALA A 86 10.55 -4.19 -4.20
CA ALA A 86 9.71 -5.20 -4.85
C ALA A 86 8.31 -4.61 -5.08
N VAL A 87 7.86 -4.63 -6.33
CA VAL A 87 6.58 -4.02 -6.75
C VAL A 87 5.39 -4.71 -6.08
N GLU A 88 5.53 -6.00 -5.79
CA GLU A 88 4.49 -6.86 -5.20
C GLU A 88 4.15 -6.47 -3.76
N GLU A 89 5.01 -5.69 -3.10
CA GLU A 89 4.76 -5.13 -1.76
C GLU A 89 3.79 -3.94 -1.81
N PHE A 90 3.47 -3.43 -3.00
CA PHE A 90 2.63 -2.27 -3.22
C PHE A 90 1.35 -2.64 -3.93
N LEU A 91 0.26 -1.96 -3.54
CA LEU A 91 -0.97 -1.94 -4.32
C LEU A 91 -0.92 -0.73 -5.24
N ILE A 92 -0.84 -0.95 -6.55
CA ILE A 92 -0.82 0.11 -7.56
C ILE A 92 -2.15 0.10 -8.31
N ILE A 93 -2.92 1.16 -8.12
CA ILE A 93 -4.25 1.34 -8.71
C ILE A 93 -4.16 2.46 -9.74
N GLU A 94 -4.53 2.17 -10.98
CA GLU A 94 -4.76 3.22 -11.98
C GLU A 94 -6.18 3.74 -11.81
N ASP A 95 -6.31 5.05 -11.62
CA ASP A 95 -7.60 5.72 -11.61
C ASP A 95 -8.14 5.71 -13.04
N VAL A 96 -9.03 4.76 -13.30
CA VAL A 96 -9.92 4.81 -14.45
C VAL A 96 -10.92 5.93 -14.15
N GLU A 97 -10.89 7.00 -14.95
CA GLU A 97 -11.93 8.01 -14.92
C GLU A 97 -13.26 7.32 -15.25
N GLU A 98 -14.15 7.18 -14.27
CA GLU A 98 -15.55 6.85 -14.55
C GLU A 98 -16.09 7.99 -15.41
N GLU A 99 -16.49 7.70 -16.66
CA GLU A 99 -17.27 8.63 -17.45
C GLU A 99 -18.50 9.03 -16.62
N GLU A 100 -18.63 10.32 -16.29
CA GLU A 100 -19.85 10.85 -15.69
C GLU A 100 -21.02 10.41 -16.60
N GLU A 101 -21.92 9.55 -16.10
CA GLU A 101 -23.21 9.34 -16.74
C GLU A 101 -23.92 10.69 -16.78
N VAL A 102 -23.79 11.39 -17.90
CA VAL A 102 -24.59 12.57 -18.21
C VAL A 102 -26.03 12.09 -18.31
N GLY A 103 -26.77 12.24 -17.21
CA GLY A 103 -28.18 11.89 -17.13
C GLY A 103 -28.91 12.37 -18.37
N HIS A 104 -29.60 11.45 -19.05
CA HIS A 104 -30.59 11.79 -20.04
C HIS A 104 -31.96 11.50 -19.45
N ALA A 105 -32.71 12.60 -19.31
CA ALA A 105 -34.06 12.73 -18.80
C ALA A 105 -35.09 12.03 -19.69
#